data_AF-A0A511JMQ1-F1
#
_entry.id   AF-A0A511JMQ1-F1
#
_cell.length_a   1.000
_cell.length_b   1.000
_cell.length_c   1.000
_cell.angle_alpha   90.00
_cell.angle_beta   90.00
_cell.angle_gamma   90.00
#
_symmetry.space_group_name_H-M   'P 1'
#
loop_
_entity.id
_entity.type
_entity.pdbx_description
1 polymer ?
#
loop_
_entity_poly.entity_id
_entity_poly.type
_entity_poly.pdbx_seq_one_letter_code
_entity_poly.pdbx_strand_id
1 'polypeptide(L)' 'MLARRKMSVGELAERVGITPANLAVLKNGRAKAVRFTTLEALCEVLECQPGDLLRREV' A
#
# COMPACT_ATOMS: atom_id res chain seq x y z
N MET A 1 -3.85 9.16 -2.14
CA MET A 1 -3.80 8.81 -0.71
C MET A 1 -2.51 9.28 -0.02
N LEU A 2 -1.32 8.90 -0.50
CA LEU A 2 -0.05 9.28 0.14
C LEU A 2 0.23 10.78 0.21
N ALA A 3 -0.01 11.51 -0.89
CA ALA A 3 0.19 12.96 -0.92
C ALA A 3 -0.74 13.73 0.05
N ARG A 4 -1.93 13.18 0.33
CA ARG A 4 -2.85 13.77 1.32
C ARG A 4 -2.34 13.61 2.76
N ARG A 5 -1.53 12.57 3.01
CA ARG A 5 -0.98 12.22 4.32
C ARG A 5 0.46 12.73 4.53
N LYS A 6 1.03 13.47 3.56
CA LYS A 6 2.43 13.96 3.55
C LYS A 6 3.50 12.89 3.91
N MET A 7 3.19 11.62 3.66
CA MET A 7 4.03 10.49 4.05
C MET A 7 4.95 10.07 2.90
N SER A 8 6.21 9.82 3.21
CA SER A 8 7.16 9.30 2.22
C SER A 8 6.90 7.81 1.94
N VAL A 9 7.37 7.31 0.79
CA VAL A 9 7.27 5.88 0.46
C VAL A 9 8.09 5.04 1.46
N GLY A 10 9.25 5.54 1.89
CA GLY A 10 10.08 4.85 2.89
C GLY A 10 9.36 4.71 4.23
N GLU A 11 8.74 5.79 4.69
CA GLU A 11 7.99 5.80 5.94
C GLU A 11 6.76 4.87 5.90
N LEU A 12 6.01 4.86 4.78
CA LEU A 12 4.90 3.90 4.65
C LEU A 12 5.41 2.45 4.66
N ALA A 13 6.53 2.18 3.98
CA ALA A 13 7.09 0.83 3.90
C ALA A 13 7.50 0.31 5.28
N GLU A 14 8.12 1.18 6.09
CA GLU A 14 8.48 0.90 7.48
C GLU A 14 7.25 0.59 8.33
N ARG A 15 6.22 1.45 8.29
CA ARG A 15 4.98 1.25 9.06
C ARG A 15 4.22 -0.02 8.67
N VAL A 16 4.26 -0.41 7.40
CA VAL A 16 3.60 -1.62 6.87
C VAL A 16 4.45 -2.88 7.08
N GLY A 17 5.74 -2.74 7.42
CA GLY A 17 6.65 -3.88 7.60
C GLY A 17 7.08 -4.54 6.30
N ILE A 18 7.22 -3.77 5.21
CA ILE A 18 7.73 -4.26 3.91
C ILE A 18 8.89 -3.40 3.41
N THR A 19 9.63 -3.89 2.42
CA THR A 19 10.71 -3.09 1.84
C THR A 19 10.15 -1.94 0.98
N PRO A 20 10.86 -0.81 0.88
CA PRO A 20 10.49 0.26 -0.04
C PRO A 20 10.36 -0.21 -1.50
N ALA A 21 11.15 -1.21 -1.90
CA ALA A 21 11.06 -1.85 -3.22
C ALA A 21 9.72 -2.56 -3.44
N ASN A 22 9.27 -3.37 -2.47
CA ASN A 22 7.96 -4.04 -2.55
C ASN A 22 6.82 -3.03 -2.57
N LEU A 23 6.90 -1.98 -1.75
CA LEU A 23 5.88 -0.93 -1.75
C LEU A 23 5.85 -0.18 -3.09
N ALA A 24 7.01 0.08 -3.71
CA ALA A 24 7.08 0.71 -5.03
C ALA A 24 6.47 -0.17 -6.13
N VAL A 25 6.62 -1.50 -6.05
CA VAL A 25 5.94 -2.44 -6.96
C VAL A 25 4.42 -2.38 -6.81
N LEU A 26 3.91 -2.36 -5.57
CA LEU A 26 2.48 -2.21 -5.26
C LEU A 26 1.94 -0.87 -5.77
N LYS A 27 2.58 0.24 -5.39
CA LYS A 27 2.18 1.61 -5.74
C LYS A 27 2.08 1.82 -7.25
N ASN A 28 2.97 1.20 -8.02
CA ASN A 28 3.04 1.36 -9.47
C ASN A 28 2.19 0.31 -10.22
N GLY A 29 1.33 -0.46 -9.54
CA GLY A 29 0.45 -1.44 -10.18
C GLY A 29 1.16 -2.64 -10.81
N ARG A 30 2.43 -2.89 -10.48
CA ARG A 30 3.22 -4.00 -11.05
C ARG A 30 3.16 -5.28 -10.21
N ALA A 31 2.47 -5.23 -9.06
CA ALA A 31 2.32 -6.37 -8.18
C ALA A 31 1.38 -7.42 -8.81
N LYS A 32 1.82 -8.68 -8.83
CA LYS A 32 0.98 -9.81 -9.25
C LYS A 32 0.13 -10.39 -8.12
N ALA A 33 0.58 -10.19 -6.88
CA ALA A 33 -0.08 -10.65 -5.68
C ALA A 33 0.29 -9.72 -4.52
N VAL A 34 -0.57 -9.70 -3.49
CA VAL A 34 -0.31 -9.05 -2.21
C VAL A 34 -0.75 -10.01 -1.10
N ARG A 35 0.02 -10.09 -0.01
CA ARG A 35 -0.39 -10.87 1.17
C ARG A 35 -1.53 -10.13 1.87
N PHE A 36 -2.50 -10.86 2.43
CA PHE A 36 -3.57 -10.26 3.21
C PHE A 36 -3.05 -9.42 4.37
N THR A 37 -2.04 -9.90 5.11
CA THR A 37 -1.41 -9.15 6.21
C THR A 37 -0.80 -7.82 5.74
N THR A 38 -0.22 -7.76 4.54
CA THR A 38 0.29 -6.52 3.97
C THR A 38 -0.85 -5.58 3.55
N LEU A 39 -1.94 -6.13 2.99
CA LEU A 39 -3.13 -5.34 2.63
C LEU A 39 -3.81 -4.77 3.88
N GLU A 40 -3.93 -5.54 4.95
CA GLU A 40 -4.47 -5.14 6.24
C GLU A 40 -3.64 -4.01 6.87
N ALA A 41 -2.31 -4.20 6.97
CA ALA A 41 -1.41 -3.16 7.49
C ALA A 41 -1.45 -1.86 6.64
N LEU A 42 -1.59 -1.98 5.32
CA LEU A 42 -1.82 -0.81 4.46
C LEU A 42 -3.12 -0.09 4.80
N CYS A 43 -4.20 -0.84 5.02
CA CYS A 43 -5.51 -0.29 5.38
C CYS A 43 -5.47 0.42 6.74
N GLU A 44 -4.80 -0.15 7.73
CA GLU A 44 -4.61 0.46 9.05
C GLU A 44 -3.83 1.77 8.96
N VAL A 45 -2.65 1.76 8.33
CA VAL A 45 -1.77 2.94 8.25
C VAL A 45 -2.39 4.05 7.39
N LEU A 46 -3.13 3.67 6.34
CA LEU A 46 -3.79 4.63 5.44
C LEU A 46 -5.22 4.95 5.86
N GLU A 47 -5.71 4.41 6.99
CA GLU A 47 -7.08 4.48 7.50
C GLU A 47 -8.11 4.40 6.36
N CYS A 48 -8.06 3.30 5.62
CA CYS A 48 -8.91 3.07 4.46
C CYS A 48 -9.43 1.63 4.44
N GLN A 49 -10.36 1.34 3.54
CA GLN A 49 -10.85 -0.01 3.31
C GLN A 49 -10.11 -0.66 2.13
N PRO A 50 -10.05 -2.00 2.07
CA PRO A 50 -9.45 -2.70 0.93
C PRO A 50 -10.01 -2.27 -0.43
N GLY A 51 -11.30 -1.94 -0.50
CA GLY A 51 -11.95 -1.44 -1.71
C GLY A 51 -11.45 -0.06 -2.18
N ASP A 52 -10.80 0.71 -1.31
CA ASP A 52 -10.16 1.97 -1.69
C ASP A 52 -8.79 1.77 -2.36
N LEU A 53 -8.17 0.60 -2.15
CA LEU A 53 -6.87 0.20 -2.69
C LEU A 53 -6.99 -0.74 -3.90
N LEU A 54 -8.03 -1.56 -3.93
CA LEU A 54 -8.27 -2.55 -4.97
C LEU A 54 -9.38 -2.09 -5.91
N ARG A 55 -9.08 -2.06 -7.20
CA ARG A 55 -10.04 -1.80 -8.26
C ARG A 55 -9.89 -2.85 -9.34
N ARG A 56 -11.02 -3.37 -9.83
CA ARG A 56 -11.03 -4.13 -11.09
C ARG A 56 -10.93 -3.15 -12.24
N GLU A 57 -9.84 -3.22 -12.99
CA GLU A 57 -9.76 -2.59 -14.31
C GLU A 57 -10.53 -3.47 -15.30
N VAL A 58 -11.50 -2.87 -15.98
CA VAL A 58 -12.36 -3.49 -16.99
C VAL A 58 -12.05 -2.85 -18.33
#